data_AF-A0A2H0WCP3-F1
#
_entry.id   AF-A0A2H0WCP3-F1
#
_cell.length_a   1.000
_cell.length_b   1.000
_cell.length_c   1.000
_cell.angle_alpha   90.00
_cell.angle_beta   90.00
_cell.angle_gamma   90.00
#
_symmetry.space_group_name_H-M   'P 1'
#
loop_
_entity.id
_entity.type
_entity.pdbx_description
1 polymer ?
#
loop_
_entity_poly.entity_id
_entity_poly.type
_entity_poly.pdbx_seq_one_letter_code
_entity_poly.pdbx_strand_id
1 'polypeptide(L)'
;MSKEQYVCRNCGYIGVPKKVTPGSIIIELGLWIIMILPGVIYSIWRSANKKTVCKQCKSEDIIPINTPKGQELLKLQTKKK
;
A
#
# COMPACT_ATOMS: atom_id res chain seq x y z
N MET A 1 -19.48 5.54 -0.78
CA MET A 1 -18.31 4.65 -0.99
C MET A 1 -18.15 3.75 0.22
N SER A 2 -18.53 2.48 0.12
CA SER A 2 -18.28 1.47 1.15
C SER A 2 -16.78 1.33 1.33
N LYS A 3 -16.26 1.55 2.55
CA LYS A 3 -14.83 1.36 2.84
C LYS A 3 -14.50 -0.12 2.65
N GLU A 4 -13.79 -0.47 1.59
CA GLU A 4 -13.20 -1.79 1.43
C GLU A 4 -12.26 -2.06 2.61
N GLN A 5 -12.62 -3.06 3.40
CA GLN A 5 -11.84 -3.56 4.52
C GLN A 5 -10.86 -4.59 3.98
N TYR A 6 -9.63 -4.58 4.50
CA TYR A 6 -8.58 -5.51 4.12
C TYR A 6 -8.08 -6.22 5.37
N VAL A 7 -7.71 -7.48 5.21
CA VAL A 7 -7.05 -8.29 6.25
C VAL A 7 -5.59 -8.49 5.88
N CYS A 8 -4.68 -8.23 6.82
CA CYS A 8 -3.26 -8.52 6.63
C CYS A 8 -2.96 -9.97 7.00
N ARG A 9 -2.29 -10.72 6.11
CA ARG A 9 -1.93 -12.12 6.38
C ARG A 9 -0.80 -12.26 7.41
N ASN A 10 0.05 -11.24 7.53
CA ASN A 10 1.22 -11.26 8.40
C ASN A 10 0.88 -10.96 9.87
N CYS A 11 0.08 -9.93 10.13
CA CYS A 11 -0.27 -9.50 11.48
C CYS A 11 -1.73 -9.72 11.89
N GLY A 12 -2.59 -10.16 10.96
CA GLY A 12 -4.03 -10.34 11.22
C GLY A 12 -4.82 -9.04 11.36
N TYR A 13 -4.21 -7.87 11.13
CA TYR A 13 -4.91 -6.59 11.23
C TYR A 13 -6.01 -6.47 10.17
N ILE A 14 -7.21 -6.13 10.61
CA ILE A 14 -8.38 -5.91 9.76
C ILE A 14 -8.69 -4.41 9.75
N GLY A 15 -8.66 -3.80 8.58
CA GLY A 15 -8.96 -2.38 8.45
C GLY A 15 -8.65 -1.81 7.07
N VAL A 16 -8.73 -0.48 6.97
CA VAL A 16 -8.35 0.22 5.75
C VAL A 16 -6.83 0.19 5.59
N PRO A 17 -6.31 -0.23 4.43
CA PRO A 17 -4.89 -0.27 4.20
C PRO A 17 -4.35 1.14 4.03
N LYS A 18 -3.07 1.33 4.37
CA LYS A 18 -2.40 2.61 4.25
C LYS A 18 -1.70 2.65 2.91
N LYS A 19 -2.07 3.61 2.06
CA LYS A 19 -1.29 3.92 0.86
C LYS A 19 -0.02 4.63 1.30
N VAL A 20 1.13 4.06 0.98
CA VAL A 20 2.43 4.67 1.25
C VAL A 20 3.10 4.93 -0.09
N THR A 21 3.39 6.20 -0.33
CA THR A 21 4.14 6.68 -1.49
C THR A 21 5.59 6.91 -1.07
N PRO A 22 6.51 5.99 -1.34
CA PRO A 22 7.93 6.26 -1.13
C PRO A 22 8.40 7.37 -2.07
N GLY A 23 9.08 8.38 -1.55
CA GLY A 23 9.75 9.42 -2.33
C GLY A 23 9.53 10.84 -1.81
N SER A 24 10.55 11.67 -2.02
CA SER A 24 10.62 13.07 -1.58
C SER A 24 10.35 13.99 -2.76
N ILE A 25 9.39 14.90 -2.61
CA ILE A 25 9.02 15.93 -3.61
C ILE A 25 10.22 16.84 -3.96
N ILE A 26 11.22 16.89 -3.08
CA ILE A 26 12.43 17.69 -3.19
C ILE A 26 13.31 17.23 -4.37
N ILE A 27 13.35 15.93 -4.65
CA ILE A 27 14.13 15.39 -5.78
C ILE A 27 13.48 15.76 -7.11
N GLU A 28 12.13 15.75 -7.16
CA GLU A 28 11.36 16.20 -8.34
C GLU A 28 11.65 17.67 -8.66
N LEU A 29 11.69 18.53 -7.63
CA LEU A 29 11.98 19.96 -7.79
C LEU A 29 13.42 20.21 -8.26
N GLY A 30 14.40 19.48 -7.72
CA GLY A 30 15.81 19.61 -8.12
C GLY A 30 16.08 19.14 -9.56
N LEU A 31 15.43 18.06 -10.00
CA LEU A 31 15.61 17.53 -11.36
C LEU A 31 15.02 18.46 -12.43
N TRP A 32 13.89 19.12 -12.14
CA TRP A 32 13.27 20.07 -13.06
C TRP A 32 14.15 21.30 -13.36
N ILE A 33 15.05 21.67 -12.45
CA ILE A 33 15.94 22.83 -12.61
C ILE A 33 17.13 22.52 -13.53
N ILE A 34 17.57 21.24 -13.61
CA ILE A 34 18.81 20.86 -14.31
C ILE A 34 18.57 20.19 -15.66
N MET A 35 17.48 19.42 -15.84
CA MET A 35 17.17 18.75 -17.10
C MET A 35 15.75 18.17 -17.06
N ILE A 36 14.89 18.48 -18.04
CA ILE A 36 13.47 18.06 -18.04
C ILE A 36 13.31 16.52 -18.15
N LEU A 37 14.21 15.86 -18.87
CA LEU A 37 14.16 14.42 -19.17
C LEU A 37 14.22 13.51 -17.92
N PRO A 38 15.18 13.65 -16.98
CA PRO A 38 15.20 12.85 -15.76
C PRO A 38 14.00 13.12 -14.85
N GLY A 39 13.44 14.33 -14.86
CA GLY A 39 12.23 14.67 -14.09
C GLY A 39 11.02 13.83 -14.48
N VAL A 40 10.83 13.59 -15.78
CA VAL A 40 9.70 12.78 -16.30
C VAL A 40 9.86 11.30 -15.90
N ILE A 41 11.06 10.72 -16.07
CA ILE A 41 11.35 9.34 -15.70
C ILE A 41 11.12 9.11 -14.20
N TYR A 42 11.54 10.07 -13.37
CA TYR A 42 11.35 9.99 -11.93
C TYR A 42 9.87 10.09 -11.52
N SER A 43 9.09 10.93 -12.20
CA SER A 43 7.65 11.05 -11.97
C SER A 43 6.90 9.75 -12.29
N ILE A 44 7.30 9.05 -13.36
CA ILE A 44 6.75 7.73 -13.73
C ILE A 44 7.13 6.69 -12.67
N TRP A 45 8.40 6.61 -12.27
CA TRP A 45 8.85 5.68 -11.23
C TRP A 45 8.14 5.93 -9.89
N ARG A 46 7.96 7.18 -9.50
CA ARG A 46 7.24 7.57 -8.27
C ARG A 46 5.77 7.17 -8.32
N SER A 47 5.12 7.33 -9.47
CA SER A 47 3.73 6.91 -9.62
C SER A 47 3.59 5.38 -9.64
N ALA A 48 4.58 4.68 -10.19
CA ALA A 48 4.64 3.21 -10.22
C ALA A 48 4.91 2.58 -8.84
N ASN A 49 5.62 3.29 -7.94
CA ASN A 49 5.96 2.78 -6.61
C ASN A 49 4.90 3.02 -5.53
N LYS A 50 3.67 3.42 -5.90
CA LYS A 50 2.56 3.54 -4.95
C LYS A 50 2.22 2.16 -4.40
N LYS A 51 2.68 1.86 -3.19
CA LYS A 51 2.42 0.58 -2.52
C LYS A 51 1.30 0.72 -1.51
N THR A 52 0.39 -0.26 -1.54
CA THR A 52 -0.67 -0.38 -0.54
C THR A 52 -0.16 -1.34 0.54
N VAL A 53 0.00 -0.85 1.76
CA VAL A 53 0.59 -1.63 2.85
C VAL A 53 -0.31 -1.67 4.08
N CYS A 54 -0.12 -2.66 4.93
CA CYS A 54 -0.79 -2.76 6.21
C CYS A 54 -0.41 -1.57 7.13
N LYS A 55 -1.40 -0.99 7.81
CA LYS A 55 -1.17 0.13 8.76
C LYS A 55 -0.38 -0.29 10.01
N GLN A 56 -0.50 -1.55 10.43
CA GLN A 56 0.19 -2.09 11.62
C GLN A 56 1.62 -2.53 11.29
N CYS A 57 1.78 -3.50 10.39
CA CYS A 57 3.07 -4.13 10.15
C CYS A 57 3.79 -3.66 8.88
N LYS A 58 3.20 -2.74 8.09
CA LYS A 58 3.73 -2.26 6.81
C LYS A 58 3.96 -3.33 5.74
N SER A 59 3.43 -4.54 5.92
CA SER A 59 3.49 -5.61 4.91
C SER A 59 2.59 -5.28 3.72
N GLU A 60 3.05 -5.61 2.51
CA GLU A 60 2.27 -5.54 1.27
C GLU A 60 1.29 -6.72 1.10
N ASP A 61 1.42 -7.77 1.91
CA ASP A 61 0.51 -8.94 1.91
C ASP A 61 -0.80 -8.62 2.67
N ILE A 62 -1.67 -7.87 1.99
CA ILE A 62 -3.03 -7.51 2.43
C ILE A 62 -4.06 -8.02 1.41
N ILE A 63 -5.15 -8.56 1.91
CA ILE A 63 -6.18 -9.24 1.09
C ILE A 63 -7.53 -8.59 1.40
N PRO A 64 -8.34 -8.21 0.40
CA PRO A 64 -9.66 -7.65 0.64
C PRO A 64 -10.58 -8.70 1.30
N ILE A 65 -11.37 -8.28 2.30
CA ILE A 65 -12.28 -9.20 3.01
C ILE A 65 -13.44 -9.71 2.13
N ASN A 66 -13.66 -9.07 0.98
CA ASN A 66 -14.74 -9.40 0.06
C ASN A 66 -14.41 -10.67 -0.76
N THR A 67 -13.13 -11.04 -0.86
CA THR A 67 -12.71 -12.28 -1.52
C THR A 67 -12.91 -13.47 -0.58
N PRO A 68 -13.28 -14.68 -1.08
CA PRO A 68 -13.43 -15.89 -0.26
C PRO A 68 -12.20 -16.17 0.62
N LYS A 69 -10.98 -16.00 0.08
CA LYS A 69 -9.73 -16.14 0.84
C LYS A 69 -9.62 -15.18 2.03
N GLY A 70 -10.14 -13.95 1.89
CA GLY A 70 -10.14 -12.96 2.98
C GLY A 70 -11.09 -13.36 4.11
N GLN A 71 -12.26 -13.91 3.77
CA GLN A 71 -13.22 -14.45 4.72
C GLN A 71 -12.64 -15.66 5.48
N GLU A 72 -11.93 -16.56 4.78
CA GLU A 72 -11.28 -17.72 5.40
C GLU A 72 -10.19 -17.28 6.38
N LEU A 73 -9.32 -16.36 5.99
CA LEU A 73 -8.29 -15.81 6.88
C LEU A 73 -8.90 -15.14 8.10
N LEU A 74 -9.99 -14.39 7.94
CA LEU A 74 -10.71 -13.79 9.06
C LEU A 74 -11.17 -14.84 10.07
N LYS A 75 -11.80 -15.93 9.59
CA LYS A 75 -12.27 -17.04 10.44
C LYS A 75 -11.11 -17.74 11.16
N LEU A 76 -9.99 -17.95 10.48
CA LEU A 76 -8.78 -18.55 11.06
C LEU A 76 -8.16 -17.66 12.15
N GLN A 77 -8.18 -16.34 11.98
CA GLN A 77 -7.67 -15.38 12.97
C GLN A 77 -8.58 -15.30 14.21
N THR A 78 -9.91 -15.34 14.04
CA THR A 78 -10.86 -15.34 15.17
C THR A 78 -10.72 -16.58 16.05
N LYS A 79 -10.33 -17.73 15.49
CA LYS A 79 -10.09 -18.97 16.24
C LYS A 79 -8.79 -19.00 17.04
N LYS A 80 -7.86 -18.07 16.77
CA LYS A 80 -6.53 -18.03 17.38
C LYS A 80 -6.47 -17.17 18.64
N LYS A 81 -7.58 -16.55 19.03
CA LYS A 81 -7.74 -15.67 20.20
C LYS A 81 -8.53 -16.37 21.28
#